data_AF-A0A7Y2HBS6-F1
#
_entry.id   AF-A0A7Y2HBS6-F1
#
_cell.length_a   1.000
_cell.length_b   1.000
_cell.length_c   1.000
_cell.angle_alpha   90.00
_cell.angle_beta   90.00
_cell.angle_gamma   90.00
#
_symmetry.space_group_name_H-M   'P 1'
#
loop_
_entity.id
_entity.type
_entity.pdbx_description
1 polymer ?
#
loop_
_entity_poly.entity_id
_entity_poly.type
_entity_poly.pdbx_seq_one_letter_code
_entity_poly.pdbx_strand_id
1 'polypeptide(L)'
;MEIMIPILAIAGFWGAIITFIYMFFKSRHSQRMALIESGKTAEIFSEIGDEKTNAFKFGLLFTGLGLGFLLGVMVEQIFNFPEAAGIIPLTVIGGGLGLIIFYLITSKKENNY
;
A
#
# COMPACT_ATOMS: atom_id res chain seq x y z
N MET A 1 36.11 18.54 0.00
CA MET A 1 35.09 18.46 1.08
C MET A 1 33.67 18.40 0.55
N GLU A 2 33.34 19.07 -0.57
CA GLU A 2 31.96 19.14 -1.08
C GLU A 2 31.36 17.81 -1.56
N ILE A 3 32.18 16.86 -2.03
CA ILE A 3 31.73 15.56 -2.55
C ILE A 3 31.40 14.56 -1.42
N MET A 4 31.89 14.81 -0.20
CA MET A 4 31.73 13.88 0.92
C MET A 4 30.31 13.90 1.52
N ILE A 5 29.68 15.08 1.51
CA ILE A 5 28.32 15.31 2.02
C ILE A 5 27.26 14.52 1.23
N PRO A 6 27.18 14.57 -0.12
CA PRO A 6 26.19 13.81 -0.86
C PRO A 6 26.40 12.30 -0.75
N ILE A 7 27.65 11.83 -0.66
CA ILE A 7 27.96 10.40 -0.48
C ILE A 7 27.45 9.89 0.88
N LEU A 8 27.69 10.64 1.95
CA LEU A 8 27.18 10.31 3.28
C LEU A 8 25.65 10.38 3.35
N ALA A 9 25.04 11.35 2.68
CA ALA A 9 23.58 11.46 2.61
C ALA A 9 22.94 10.26 1.90
N ILE A 10 23.50 9.84 0.76
CA ILE A 10 23.02 8.67 0.01
C ILE A 10 23.22 7.39 0.83
N ALA A 11 24.41 7.20 1.41
CA ALA A 11 24.70 6.02 2.23
C ALA A 11 23.79 5.96 3.48
N GLY A 12 23.54 7.10 4.13
CA GLY A 12 22.63 7.20 5.27
C GLY A 12 21.18 6.91 4.90
N PHE A 13 20.71 7.39 3.76
CA PHE A 13 19.36 7.11 3.25
C PHE A 13 19.14 5.63 3.00
N TRP A 14 20.07 4.97 2.28
CA TRP A 14 20.00 3.53 2.04
C TRP A 14 20.16 2.71 3.32
N GLY A 15 21.07 3.12 4.21
CA GLY A 15 21.27 2.49 5.51
C GLY A 15 20.03 2.53 6.40
N ALA A 16 19.33 3.67 6.42
CA ALA A 16 18.07 3.82 7.17
C ALA A 16 16.97 2.91 6.63
N ILE A 17 16.83 2.79 5.30
CA ILE A 17 15.85 1.90 4.67
C ILE A 17 16.13 0.43 5.03
N ILE A 18 17.38 -0.01 4.91
CA ILE A 18 17.77 -1.39 5.24
C ILE A 18 17.50 -1.68 6.72
N THR A 19 17.85 -0.74 7.60
CA THR A 19 17.61 -0.86 9.05
C THR A 19 16.13 -0.95 9.37
N PHE A 20 15.29 -0.13 8.72
CA PHE A 20 13.84 -0.15 8.89
C PHE A 20 13.24 -1.48 8.44
N ILE A 21 13.62 -1.99 7.26
CA ILE A 21 13.17 -3.29 6.76
C ILE A 21 13.60 -4.41 7.72
N TYR A 22 14.87 -4.43 8.12
CA TYR A 22 15.39 -5.43 9.05
C TYR A 22 14.62 -5.42 10.38
N MET A 23 14.37 -4.24 10.95
CA MET A 23 13.60 -4.09 12.18
C MET A 23 12.16 -4.58 12.02
N PHE A 24 11.50 -4.29 10.90
CA PHE A 24 10.15 -4.75 10.61
C PHE A 24 10.06 -6.29 10.55
N PHE A 25 10.98 -6.93 9.82
CA PHE A 25 11.05 -8.39 9.76
C PHE A 25 11.40 -9.02 11.11
N LYS A 26 12.35 -8.44 11.86
CA LYS A 26 12.73 -8.89 13.19
C LYS A 26 11.57 -8.79 14.19
N SER A 27 10.78 -7.72 14.11
CA SER A 27 9.59 -7.52 14.94
C SER A 27 8.58 -8.66 14.72
N ARG A 28 8.31 -9.02 13.46
CA ARG A 28 7.41 -10.15 13.13
C ARG A 28 7.94 -11.49 13.62
N HIS A 29 9.25 -11.73 13.56
CA HIS A 29 9.83 -12.99 14.03
C HIS A 29 9.81 -13.11 15.56
N SER A 30 10.12 -12.02 16.26
CA SER A 30 10.09 -11.98 17.73
C SER A 30 8.68 -12.16 18.29
N GLN A 31 7.66 -11.59 17.64
CA GLN A 31 6.25 -11.80 17.99
C GLN A 31 5.85 -13.28 17.89
N ARG A 32 6.30 -13.97 16.82
CA ARG A 32 5.99 -15.39 16.60
C ARG A 32 6.68 -16.30 17.62
N MET A 33 7.91 -16.00 18.03
CA MET A 33 8.62 -16.78 19.05
C MET A 33 8.02 -16.62 20.44
N ALA A 34 7.65 -15.39 20.83
CA ALA A 34 6.98 -15.14 22.11
C ALA A 34 5.60 -15.84 22.22
N LEU A 35 4.91 -16.01 21.08
CA LEU A 35 3.64 -16.76 21.01
C LEU A 35 3.83 -18.28 21.14
N ILE A 36 4.92 -18.84 20.60
CA ILE A 36 5.26 -20.25 20.77
C ILE A 36 5.66 -20.55 22.22
N GLU A 37 6.43 -19.65 22.84
CA GLU A 37 6.97 -19.81 24.19
C GLU A 37 5.91 -19.61 25.29
N SER A 38 4.86 -18.83 25.01
CA SER A 38 3.76 -18.58 25.96
C SER A 38 2.69 -19.68 26.00
N GLY A 39 2.79 -20.74 25.18
CA GLY A 39 1.94 -21.93 25.26
C GLY A 39 0.44 -21.69 25.06
N LYS A 40 0.01 -20.47 24.75
CA LYS A 40 -1.36 -20.15 24.35
C LYS A 40 -1.57 -20.70 22.95
N THR A 41 -2.41 -21.72 22.90
CA THR A 41 -2.93 -22.47 21.76
C THR A 41 -3.01 -21.64 20.48
N ALA A 42 -2.74 -22.30 19.36
CA ALA A 42 -2.71 -21.83 17.97
C ALA A 42 -4.01 -21.17 17.42
N GLU A 43 -4.78 -20.51 18.28
CA GLU A 43 -6.02 -19.79 17.98
C GLU A 43 -5.74 -18.38 17.43
N ILE A 44 -4.59 -17.77 17.78
CA ILE A 44 -4.11 -16.48 17.24
C ILE A 44 -3.61 -16.62 15.78
N PHE A 45 -3.28 -17.82 15.32
CA PHE A 45 -2.87 -18.05 13.93
C PHE A 45 -4.05 -17.99 12.95
N SER A 46 -5.30 -17.87 13.42
CA SER A 46 -6.47 -17.63 12.57
C SER A 46 -6.56 -16.20 12.04
N GLU A 47 -5.81 -15.25 12.61
CA GLU A 47 -5.74 -13.85 12.18
C GLU A 47 -4.86 -13.64 10.92
N ILE A 48 -4.27 -14.71 10.37
CA ILE A 48 -3.49 -14.71 9.11
C ILE A 48 -4.38 -14.39 7.88
N GLY A 49 -5.69 -14.24 8.07
CA GLY A 49 -6.64 -13.78 7.04
C GLY A 49 -6.36 -12.39 6.46
N ASP A 50 -5.61 -11.53 7.15
CA ASP A 50 -5.42 -10.13 6.77
C ASP A 50 -4.49 -9.91 5.56
N GLU A 51 -3.55 -10.81 5.28
CA GLU A 51 -2.59 -10.59 4.19
C GLU A 51 -3.27 -10.64 2.80
N LYS A 52 -4.26 -11.53 2.64
CA LYS A 52 -5.07 -11.58 1.41
C LYS A 52 -5.95 -10.34 1.26
N THR A 53 -6.49 -9.84 2.36
CA THR A 53 -7.31 -8.62 2.40
C THR A 53 -6.47 -7.39 2.03
N ASN A 54 -5.22 -7.33 2.51
CA ASN A 54 -4.29 -6.27 2.17
C ASN A 54 -3.85 -6.30 0.69
N ALA A 55 -3.53 -7.48 0.15
CA ALA A 55 -3.21 -7.62 -1.28
C ALA A 55 -4.38 -7.17 -2.17
N PHE A 56 -5.61 -7.53 -1.79
CA PHE A 56 -6.82 -7.11 -2.50
C PHE A 56 -7.08 -5.60 -2.40
N LYS A 57 -6.84 -4.99 -1.22
CA LYS A 57 -6.94 -3.54 -0.99
C LYS A 57 -6.00 -2.75 -1.90
N PHE A 58 -4.72 -3.13 -1.93
CA PHE A 58 -3.73 -2.49 -2.78
C PHE A 58 -4.01 -2.76 -4.27
N GLY A 59 -4.46 -3.97 -4.62
CA GLY A 59 -4.87 -4.30 -5.98
C GLY A 59 -5.98 -3.38 -6.52
N LEU A 60 -7.04 -3.13 -5.73
CA LEU A 60 -8.11 -2.22 -6.13
C LEU A 60 -7.66 -0.75 -6.17
N LEU A 61 -6.80 -0.32 -5.24
CA LEU A 61 -6.21 1.01 -5.26
C LEU A 61 -5.42 1.25 -6.57
N PHE A 62 -4.49 0.35 -6.91
CA PHE A 62 -3.65 0.51 -8.10
C PHE A 62 -4.45 0.38 -9.39
N THR A 63 -5.46 -0.49 -9.42
CA THR A 63 -6.39 -0.60 -10.56
C THR A 63 -7.19 0.69 -10.73
N GLY A 64 -7.69 1.27 -9.63
CA GLY A 64 -8.39 2.54 -9.63
C GLY A 64 -7.52 3.71 -10.09
N LEU A 65 -6.27 3.79 -9.60
CA LEU A 65 -5.28 4.77 -10.06
C LEU A 65 -5.00 4.64 -11.55
N GLY A 66 -4.79 3.42 -12.06
CA GLY A 66 -4.52 3.17 -13.47
C GLY A 66 -5.71 3.54 -14.38
N LEU A 67 -6.93 3.17 -13.98
CA LEU A 67 -8.14 3.54 -14.72
C LEU A 67 -8.39 5.06 -14.69
N GLY A 68 -8.21 5.69 -13.53
CA GLY A 68 -8.32 7.14 -13.38
C GLY A 68 -7.30 7.89 -14.23
N PHE A 69 -6.06 7.38 -14.29
CA PHE A 69 -5.01 7.95 -15.14
C PHE A 69 -5.37 7.85 -16.63
N LEU A 70 -5.82 6.68 -17.09
CA LEU A 70 -6.25 6.47 -18.47
C LEU A 70 -7.39 7.42 -18.87
N LEU A 71 -8.40 7.53 -18.02
CA LEU A 71 -9.52 8.46 -18.24
C LEU A 71 -9.06 9.92 -18.22
N GLY A 72 -8.13 10.27 -17.33
CA GLY A 72 -7.49 11.58 -17.27
C GLY A 72 -6.87 11.99 -18.59
N VAL A 73 -6.07 11.11 -19.18
CA VAL A 73 -5.43 11.34 -20.48
C VAL A 73 -6.45 11.47 -21.60
N MET A 74 -7.48 10.61 -21.63
CA MET A 74 -8.54 10.70 -22.64
C MET A 74 -9.31 12.02 -22.56
N VAL A 75 -9.63 12.48 -21.35
CA VAL A 75 -10.35 13.75 -21.13
C VAL A 75 -9.49 14.95 -21.56
N GLU A 76 -8.19 14.94 -21.25
CA GLU A 76 -7.28 16.01 -21.69
C GLU A 76 -7.16 16.09 -23.21
N GLN A 77 -7.09 14.93 -23.89
CA GLN A 77 -7.03 14.88 -25.36
C GLN A 77 -8.32 15.38 -26.03
N ILE A 78 -9.48 15.14 -25.42
CA ILE A 78 -10.79 15.55 -25.98
C ILE A 78 -11.06 17.04 -25.74
N PHE A 79 -10.78 17.53 -24.53
CA PHE A 79 -11.10 18.90 -24.12
C PHE A 79 -9.96 19.89 -24.35
N ASN A 80 -8.79 19.42 -24.77
CA ASN A 80 -7.60 20.23 -25.05
C ASN A 80 -7.23 21.12 -23.85
N PHE A 81 -7.31 20.55 -22.64
CA PHE A 81 -6.99 21.26 -21.42
C PHE A 81 -5.49 21.60 -21.39
N PRO A 82 -5.13 22.86 -21.09
CA PRO A 82 -3.75 23.20 -20.81
C PRO A 82 -3.37 22.69 -19.42
N GLU A 83 -2.21 22.04 -19.35
CA GLU A 83 -1.63 21.43 -18.13
C GLU A 83 -2.43 20.21 -17.64
N ALA A 84 -1.78 19.34 -16.86
CA ALA A 84 -2.27 18.03 -16.42
C ALA A 84 -3.48 18.07 -15.45
N ALA A 85 -4.38 19.03 -15.66
CA ALA A 85 -5.55 19.36 -14.86
C ALA A 85 -6.63 18.27 -14.91
N GLY A 86 -6.64 17.41 -15.94
CA GLY A 86 -7.54 16.26 -16.02
C GLY A 86 -6.94 15.02 -15.37
N ILE A 87 -5.65 14.78 -15.58
CA ILE A 87 -4.94 13.58 -15.11
C ILE A 87 -4.93 13.49 -13.58
N ILE A 88 -4.55 14.56 -12.89
CA ILE A 88 -4.40 14.54 -11.42
C ILE A 88 -5.73 14.20 -10.72
N PRO A 89 -6.84 14.94 -10.95
CA PRO A 89 -8.10 14.66 -10.24
C PRO A 89 -8.69 13.31 -10.63
N LEU A 90 -8.67 12.92 -11.92
CA LEU A 90 -9.24 11.64 -12.35
C LEU A 90 -8.46 10.44 -11.79
N THR A 91 -7.14 10.55 -11.66
CA THR A 91 -6.30 9.52 -11.02
C THR A 91 -6.64 9.37 -9.54
N VAL A 92 -6.73 10.49 -8.79
CA VAL A 92 -7.07 10.47 -7.37
C VAL A 92 -8.48 9.95 -7.12
N ILE A 93 -9.45 10.40 -7.92
CA ILE A 93 -10.85 9.93 -7.85
C ILE A 93 -10.92 8.44 -8.19
N GLY A 94 -10.22 7.99 -9.23
CA GLY A 94 -10.15 6.57 -9.60
C GLY A 94 -9.58 5.70 -8.48
N GLY A 95 -8.47 6.12 -7.87
CA GLY A 95 -7.88 5.45 -6.71
C GLY A 95 -8.83 5.40 -5.50
N GLY A 96 -9.53 6.51 -5.23
CA GLY A 96 -10.53 6.60 -4.17
C GLY A 96 -11.73 5.67 -4.39
N LEU A 97 -12.26 5.61 -5.62
CA LEU A 97 -13.33 4.68 -5.99
C LEU A 97 -12.90 3.22 -5.82
N GLY A 98 -11.65 2.90 -6.16
CA GLY A 98 -11.06 1.58 -5.87
C GLY A 98 -11.13 1.22 -4.39
N LEU A 99 -10.81 2.14 -3.48
CA LEU A 99 -10.92 1.86 -2.05
C LEU A 99 -12.36 1.76 -1.54
N ILE A 100 -13.28 2.56 -2.10
CA ILE A 100 -14.71 2.51 -1.75
C ILE A 100 -15.29 1.14 -2.13
N ILE A 101 -15.00 0.66 -3.34
CA ILE A 101 -15.45 -0.67 -3.80
C ILE A 101 -14.85 -1.77 -2.90
N PHE A 102 -13.58 -1.64 -2.50
CA PHE A 102 -12.96 -2.56 -1.56
C PHE A 102 -13.73 -2.63 -0.23
N TYR A 103 -14.12 -1.48 0.33
CA TYR A 103 -14.90 -1.42 1.57
C TYR A 103 -16.27 -2.09 1.41
N LEU A 104 -16.97 -1.85 0.30
CA LEU A 104 -18.28 -2.46 0.02
C LEU A 104 -18.19 -3.99 -0.12
N ILE A 105 -17.16 -4.50 -0.81
CA ILE A 105 -16.95 -5.94 -0.99
C ILE A 105 -16.60 -6.60 0.34
N THR A 106 -15.68 -6.00 1.11
CA THR A 106 -15.23 -6.53 2.40
C THR A 106 -16.35 -6.50 3.44
N SER A 107 -17.09 -5.39 3.55
CA SER A 107 -18.23 -5.26 4.49
C SER A 107 -19.37 -6.23 4.15
N LYS A 108 -19.62 -6.52 2.86
CA LYS A 108 -20.59 -7.55 2.46
C LYS A 108 -20.15 -8.97 2.87
N LYS A 109 -18.85 -9.23 2.84
CA LYS A 109 -18.30 -10.54 3.23
C LYS A 109 -18.42 -10.77 4.73
N GLU A 110 -18.30 -9.72 5.54
CA GLU A 110 -18.44 -9.77 7.00
C GLU A 110 -19.90 -10.03 7.42
N ASN A 111 -20.88 -9.51 6.69
CA ASN A 111 -22.32 -9.68 6.99
C ASN A 111 -22.92 -11.02 6.51
N ASN A 112 -22.10 -11.93 5.96
CA ASN A 112 -22.50 -13.28 5.52
C ASN A 112 -21.86 -14.38 6.39
N TYR A 113 -21.27 -14.02 7.53
CA TYR A 113 -20.92 -14.92 8.62
C TYR A 113 -21.82 -14.64 9.83
#